data_AF-A0A939UZ40-F1
#
_entry.id   AF-A0A939UZ40-F1
#
_cell.length_a   1.000
_cell.length_b   1.000
_cell.length_c   1.000
_cell.angle_alpha   90.00
_cell.angle_beta   90.00
_cell.angle_gamma   90.00
#
_symmetry.space_group_name_H-M   'P 1'
#
loop_
_entity.id
_entity.type
_entity.pdbx_description
1 polymer ?
#
loop_
_entity_poly.entity_id
_entity_poly.type
_entity_poly.pdbx_seq_one_letter_code
_entity_poly.pdbx_strand_id
1 'polypeptide(L)'
;MNKIIALYVNEMIKISRKYYLLGIAIATVIISLTFPSLLRYMIYDIFENDDGSDARVYMQNDVEDAERTLKNIEWTAVNEDVTIEIGGKAQTYAMTLYTGPEDLAWILSKKNCYGDLLANYDFDRYPIDDSFLSEEASSSYRNYEEELLNMQMIPFEERDAAWIEDLERMEKARDLVRKALMEHDYEAYCDGLDLGANKEDLLSADPDSFSSRYSPKVVRKLAQSDPAGELGVEASFYMMDYIYDIDNKQSMLDSGLKEKGESPRILNEEDKEILSNSIKILQYKFDRHSMYDEKSSTAVQLNYTIGNITQYGLIIVLMLAAGSSVSMEMATGSIKSLIIAPVRRWKIYIAKLLSIITVMLITSILITLSNFIGTGIAFGFNKLPPYMFIAGGSVKEMPFLIAKILMDLVQNIPAFFYAFVAFMISCFSKNTGISVGLSVGLLLFHEVPLILTASEVPQRIMDFTPVANMDLMEKCFPYVNLMVSDLDFTLFSGYGFSNSLWFSIVYILALLTAVLFTAFEEFIKKDIQ
;
A
#
# COMPACT_ATOMS: atom_id res chain seq x y z
N MET A 1 -45.36 -15.73 12.55
CA MET A 1 -44.33 -14.67 12.45
C MET A 1 -44.42 -13.63 13.57
N ASN A 2 -45.58 -13.07 13.91
CA ASN A 2 -45.71 -11.91 14.81
C ASN A 2 -44.98 -12.03 16.17
N LYS A 3 -44.98 -13.21 16.81
CA LYS A 3 -44.30 -13.41 18.10
C LYS A 3 -42.76 -13.36 18.03
N ILE A 4 -42.15 -13.79 16.92
CA ILE A 4 -40.68 -13.76 16.77
C ILE A 4 -40.22 -12.32 16.54
N ILE A 5 -40.93 -11.58 15.69
CA ILE A 5 -40.64 -10.17 15.42
C ILE A 5 -40.78 -9.34 16.71
N ALA A 6 -41.84 -9.55 17.50
CA ALA A 6 -42.01 -8.86 18.78
C ALA A 6 -40.87 -9.16 19.77
N LEU A 7 -40.41 -10.42 19.86
CA LEU A 7 -39.26 -10.79 20.68
C LEU A 7 -37.97 -10.14 20.18
N TYR A 8 -37.74 -10.15 18.87
CA TYR A 8 -36.58 -9.52 18.24
C TYR A 8 -36.55 -8.01 18.52
N VAL A 9 -37.66 -7.30 18.33
CA VAL A 9 -37.77 -5.86 18.63
C VAL A 9 -37.49 -5.60 20.11
N ASN A 10 -38.00 -6.45 21.01
CA ASN A 10 -37.72 -6.32 22.43
C ASN A 10 -36.23 -6.51 22.76
N GLU A 11 -35.56 -7.49 22.14
CA GLU A 11 -34.12 -7.67 22.31
C GLU A 11 -33.33 -6.48 21.74
N MET A 12 -33.73 -5.93 20.58
CA MET A 12 -33.12 -4.72 20.03
C MET A 12 -33.26 -3.51 20.96
N ILE A 13 -34.42 -3.31 21.59
CA ILE A 13 -34.64 -2.24 22.58
C ILE A 13 -33.76 -2.44 23.82
N LYS A 14 -33.57 -3.68 24.28
CA LYS A 14 -32.65 -3.97 25.39
C LYS A 14 -31.22 -3.62 25.02
N ILE A 15 -30.77 -4.03 23.84
CA ILE A 15 -29.41 -3.73 23.35
C ILE A 15 -29.22 -2.22 23.21
N SER A 16 -30.19 -1.49 22.65
CA SER A 16 -30.10 -0.04 22.48
C SER A 16 -30.12 0.74 23.80
N ARG A 17 -30.45 0.10 24.93
CA ARG A 17 -30.38 0.72 26.27
C ARG A 17 -29.08 0.40 27.02
N LYS A 18 -28.21 -0.43 26.45
CA LYS A 18 -26.88 -0.72 27.02
C LYS A 18 -25.93 0.42 26.65
N TYR A 19 -25.91 1.47 27.49
CA TYR A 19 -25.10 2.69 27.24
C TYR A 19 -23.62 2.42 27.02
N TYR A 20 -23.05 1.38 27.64
CA TYR A 20 -21.65 1.01 27.41
C TYR A 20 -21.40 0.50 25.97
N LEU A 21 -22.35 -0.25 25.38
CA LEU A 21 -22.25 -0.69 23.98
C LEU A 21 -22.35 0.50 23.03
N LEU A 22 -23.32 1.38 23.28
CA LEU A 22 -23.50 2.59 22.48
C LEU A 22 -22.29 3.53 22.60
N GLY A 23 -21.75 3.72 23.81
CA GLY A 23 -20.58 4.57 24.04
C GLY A 23 -19.36 4.11 23.26
N ILE A 24 -19.08 2.80 23.24
CA ILE A 24 -17.98 2.23 22.45
C ILE A 24 -18.26 2.36 20.96
N ALA A 25 -19.46 1.99 20.49
CA ALA A 25 -19.82 2.09 19.08
C ALA A 25 -19.72 3.54 18.56
N ILE A 26 -20.21 4.51 19.33
CA ILE A 26 -20.10 5.94 19.02
C ILE A 26 -18.64 6.38 19.02
N ALA A 27 -17.83 5.96 20.00
CA ALA A 27 -16.41 6.29 20.04
C ALA A 27 -15.68 5.75 18.80
N THR A 28 -15.95 4.50 18.38
CA THR A 28 -15.37 3.91 17.17
C THR A 28 -15.79 4.67 15.91
N VAL A 29 -17.06 5.06 15.81
CA VAL A 29 -17.56 5.90 14.70
C VAL A 29 -16.88 7.27 14.66
N ILE A 30 -16.73 7.94 15.81
CA ILE A 30 -16.04 9.23 15.91
C ILE A 30 -14.58 9.09 15.47
N ILE A 31 -13.87 8.08 15.97
CA ILE A 31 -12.49 7.80 15.56
C ILE A 31 -12.43 7.59 14.05
N SER A 32 -13.30 6.77 13.48
CA SER A 32 -13.36 6.51 12.03
C SER A 32 -13.57 7.80 11.22
N LEU A 33 -14.34 8.75 11.76
CA LEU A 33 -14.69 9.99 11.08
C LEU A 33 -13.59 11.06 11.20
N THR A 34 -12.94 11.20 12.36
CA THR A 34 -12.04 12.33 12.65
C THR A 34 -10.57 12.00 12.44
N PHE A 35 -10.18 10.74 12.59
CA PHE A 35 -8.78 10.32 12.50
C PHE A 35 -8.14 10.56 11.12
N PRO A 36 -8.84 10.40 9.97
CA PRO A 36 -8.27 10.74 8.67
C PRO A 36 -7.83 12.21 8.60
N SER A 37 -8.66 13.13 9.11
CA SER A 37 -8.34 14.56 9.12
C SER A 37 -7.19 14.91 10.05
N LEU A 38 -7.10 14.22 11.21
CA LEU A 38 -5.97 14.38 12.13
C LEU A 38 -4.66 13.94 11.47
N LEU A 39 -4.66 12.79 10.81
CA LEU A 39 -3.48 12.29 10.11
C LEU A 39 -3.10 13.19 8.94
N ARG A 40 -4.06 13.68 8.15
CA ARG A 40 -3.78 14.66 7.10
C ARG A 40 -3.07 15.88 7.66
N TYR A 41 -3.56 16.43 8.78
CA TYR A 41 -2.93 17.57 9.43
C TYR A 41 -1.48 17.27 9.87
N MET A 42 -1.24 16.10 10.46
CA MET A 42 0.10 15.69 10.87
C MET A 42 1.07 15.45 9.70
N ILE A 43 0.57 14.92 8.57
CA ILE A 43 1.37 14.67 7.36
C ILE A 43 1.65 15.99 6.63
N TYR A 44 0.67 16.90 6.55
CA TYR A 44 0.79 18.21 5.91
C TYR A 44 1.94 19.03 6.53
N ASP A 45 2.05 19.05 7.86
CA ASP A 45 3.14 19.77 8.55
C ASP A 45 4.55 19.19 8.29
N ILE A 46 4.64 17.93 7.83
CA ILE A 46 5.92 17.23 7.60
C ILE A 46 6.42 17.38 6.15
N PHE A 47 5.51 17.43 5.16
CA PHE A 47 5.88 17.34 3.74
C PHE A 47 5.60 18.61 2.90
N GLU A 48 4.78 19.56 3.35
CA GLU A 48 4.38 20.75 2.56
C GLU A 48 4.88 22.09 3.15
N ASN A 49 5.97 22.06 3.94
CA ASN A 49 6.71 23.28 4.31
C ASN A 49 7.78 23.67 3.27
N ASP A 50 7.80 23.03 2.10
CA ASP A 50 8.52 23.55 0.94
C ASP A 50 7.52 24.44 0.19
N ASP A 51 7.48 25.72 0.55
CA ASP A 51 6.81 26.74 -0.25
C ASP A 51 7.28 26.55 -1.68
N GLY A 52 6.35 26.28 -2.61
CA GLY A 52 6.60 26.12 -4.04
C GLY A 52 7.31 27.34 -4.63
N SER A 53 8.61 27.44 -4.36
CA SER A 53 9.49 28.43 -4.94
C SER A 53 9.77 27.94 -6.34
N ASP A 54 9.31 28.72 -7.32
CA ASP A 54 9.69 28.61 -8.73
C ASP A 54 11.12 28.06 -8.84
N ALA A 55 11.29 26.91 -9.50
CA ALA A 55 12.57 26.22 -9.62
C ALA A 55 13.68 27.17 -10.12
N ARG A 56 13.30 28.18 -10.90
CA ARG A 56 14.18 29.27 -11.34
C ARG A 56 14.77 30.08 -10.18
N VAL A 57 13.96 30.41 -9.18
CA VAL A 57 14.38 31.16 -7.98
C VAL A 57 15.32 30.32 -7.13
N TYR A 58 15.00 29.04 -6.94
CA TYR A 58 15.88 28.10 -6.26
C TYR A 58 17.25 28.01 -6.95
N MET A 59 17.25 27.79 -8.26
CA MET A 59 18.47 27.72 -9.07
C MET A 59 19.29 29.01 -9.01
N GLN A 60 18.64 30.18 -9.04
CA GLN A 60 19.31 31.47 -8.89
C GLN A 60 20.04 31.59 -7.54
N ASN A 61 19.35 31.24 -6.45
CA ASN A 61 19.92 31.28 -5.11
C ASN A 61 21.12 30.32 -4.98
N ASP A 62 21.00 29.10 -5.53
CA ASP A 62 22.08 28.10 -5.51
C ASP A 62 23.30 28.56 -6.32
N VAL A 63 23.10 29.20 -7.48
CA VAL A 63 24.21 29.78 -8.26
C VAL A 63 24.88 30.92 -7.50
N GLU A 64 24.11 31.84 -6.90
CA GLU A 64 24.67 32.94 -6.10
C GLU A 64 25.44 32.43 -4.88
N ASP A 65 24.93 31.39 -4.20
CA ASP A 65 25.61 30.78 -3.06
C ASP A 65 26.89 30.04 -3.48
N ALA A 66 26.84 29.29 -4.58
CA ALA A 66 28.02 28.64 -5.14
C ALA A 66 29.10 29.66 -5.51
N GLU A 67 28.73 30.78 -6.14
CA GLU A 67 29.66 31.87 -6.45
C GLU A 67 30.25 32.54 -5.20
N ARG A 68 29.44 32.70 -4.16
CA ARG A 68 29.89 33.24 -2.88
C ARG A 68 30.88 32.29 -2.21
N THR A 69 30.59 31.00 -2.22
CA THR A 69 31.44 29.96 -1.61
C THR A 69 32.75 29.82 -2.37
N LEU A 70 32.72 29.79 -3.70
CA LEU A 70 33.93 29.75 -4.56
C LEU A 70 34.88 30.94 -4.37
N LYS A 71 34.39 32.09 -3.88
CA LYS A 71 35.23 33.26 -3.53
C LYS A 71 35.95 33.09 -2.19
N ASN A 72 35.44 32.22 -1.31
CA ASN A 72 35.90 32.06 0.06
C ASN A 72 36.74 30.79 0.28
N ILE A 73 36.79 29.89 -0.71
CA ILE A 73 37.60 28.67 -0.67
C ILE A 73 38.83 28.81 -1.58
N GLU A 74 39.93 28.15 -1.20
CA GLU A 74 41.11 28.05 -2.06
C GLU A 74 40.91 26.91 -3.06
N TRP A 75 40.83 27.25 -4.34
CA TRP A 75 40.78 26.28 -5.43
C TRP A 75 41.53 26.79 -6.65
N THR A 76 42.07 25.89 -7.47
CA THR A 76 42.72 26.24 -8.74
C THR A 76 42.29 25.30 -9.86
N ALA A 77 42.29 25.82 -11.08
CA ALA A 77 42.11 25.05 -12.31
C ALA A 77 43.38 25.18 -13.15
N VAL A 78 44.03 24.06 -13.44
CA VAL A 78 45.28 23.99 -14.22
C VAL A 78 44.96 23.32 -15.55
N ASN A 79 45.27 23.98 -16.66
CA ASN A 79 45.08 23.44 -18.01
C ASN A 79 46.43 22.96 -18.55
N GLU A 80 46.52 21.69 -18.95
CA GLU A 80 47.73 21.09 -19.54
C GLU A 80 47.38 20.20 -20.74
N ASP A 81 48.27 20.17 -21.73
CA ASP A 81 48.20 19.24 -22.85
C ASP A 81 48.86 17.91 -22.45
N VAL A 82 48.05 16.90 -22.13
CA VAL A 82 48.52 15.59 -21.70
C VAL A 82 48.53 14.64 -22.89
N THR A 83 49.65 13.94 -23.11
CA THR A 83 49.78 12.95 -24.18
C THR A 83 49.65 11.54 -23.61
N ILE A 84 48.64 10.81 -24.06
CA ILE A 84 48.33 9.45 -23.61
C ILE A 84 48.44 8.48 -24.79
N GLU A 85 48.99 7.29 -24.55
CA GLU A 85 49.17 6.26 -25.56
C GLU A 85 47.96 5.30 -25.58
N ILE A 86 47.19 5.34 -26.67
CA ILE A 86 45.99 4.51 -26.86
C ILE A 86 46.24 3.59 -28.05
N GLY A 87 46.21 2.27 -27.83
CA GLY A 87 46.38 1.27 -28.91
C GLY A 87 47.70 1.40 -29.69
N GLY A 88 48.78 1.87 -29.03
CA GLY A 88 50.09 2.07 -29.66
C GLY A 88 50.25 3.36 -30.45
N LYS A 89 49.32 4.32 -30.30
CA LYS A 89 49.42 5.67 -30.86
C LYS A 89 49.31 6.72 -29.75
N ALA A 90 50.26 7.64 -29.71
CA ALA A 90 50.22 8.80 -28.83
C ALA A 90 49.19 9.82 -29.34
N GLN A 91 48.24 10.19 -28.49
CA GLN A 91 47.24 11.22 -28.73
C GLN A 91 47.35 12.28 -27.65
N THR A 92 47.24 13.55 -28.03
CA THR A 92 47.37 14.70 -27.11
C THR A 92 45.98 15.29 -26.85
N TYR A 93 45.65 15.47 -25.58
CA TYR A 93 44.37 16.00 -25.11
C TYR A 93 44.62 17.25 -24.28
N ALA A 94 43.84 18.31 -24.53
CA ALA A 94 43.81 19.48 -23.66
C ALA A 94 42.94 19.15 -22.44
N MET A 95 43.54 19.10 -21.25
CA MET A 95 42.88 18.65 -20.03
C MET A 95 42.93 19.72 -18.94
N THR A 96 41.92 19.69 -18.07
CA THR A 96 41.86 20.53 -16.86
C THR A 96 42.03 19.65 -15.61
N LEU A 97 42.79 20.15 -14.64
CA LEU A 97 42.86 19.61 -13.28
C LEU A 97 42.31 20.65 -12.31
N TYR A 98 41.24 20.29 -11.60
CA TYR A 98 40.72 21.07 -10.49
C TYR A 98 41.33 20.60 -9.18
N THR A 99 41.79 21.52 -8.36
CA THR A 99 42.31 21.23 -7.02
C THR A 99 41.60 22.11 -6.00
N GLY A 100 41.07 21.53 -4.93
CA GLY A 100 40.41 22.26 -3.85
C GLY A 100 39.80 21.29 -2.83
N PRO A 101 38.81 21.75 -2.04
CA PRO A 101 38.17 20.91 -1.03
C PRO A 101 37.30 19.81 -1.65
N GLU A 102 36.94 18.80 -0.86
CA GLU A 102 36.19 17.61 -1.31
C GLU A 102 34.83 17.95 -1.96
N ASP A 103 34.21 19.05 -1.55
CA ASP A 103 32.93 19.54 -2.05
C ASP A 103 33.04 20.43 -3.31
N LEU A 104 34.25 20.68 -3.83
CA LEU A 104 34.47 21.60 -4.95
C LEU A 104 33.68 21.20 -6.21
N ALA A 105 33.67 19.92 -6.57
CA ALA A 105 32.94 19.44 -7.74
C ALA A 105 31.43 19.64 -7.60
N TRP A 106 30.87 19.39 -6.41
CA TRP A 106 29.45 19.63 -6.12
C TRP A 106 29.10 21.12 -6.22
N ILE A 107 29.96 22.01 -5.73
CA ILE A 107 29.75 23.47 -5.82
C ILE A 107 29.82 23.94 -7.29
N LEU A 108 30.82 23.47 -8.04
CA LEU A 108 31.01 23.81 -9.45
C LEU A 108 29.90 23.23 -10.34
N SER A 109 29.43 22.01 -10.07
CA SER A 109 28.36 21.37 -10.84
C SER A 109 27.05 22.15 -10.74
N LYS A 110 26.68 22.60 -9.53
CA LYS A 110 25.53 23.49 -9.31
C LYS A 110 25.66 24.78 -10.11
N LYS A 111 26.80 25.45 -10.00
CA LYS A 111 27.04 26.71 -10.73
C LYS A 111 26.95 26.53 -12.25
N ASN A 112 27.60 25.49 -12.78
CA ASN A 112 27.67 25.25 -14.22
C ASN A 112 26.31 24.82 -14.79
N CYS A 113 25.69 23.81 -14.17
CA CYS A 113 24.41 23.24 -14.62
C CYS A 113 23.27 24.24 -14.50
N TYR A 114 23.07 24.83 -13.31
CA TYR A 114 21.98 25.78 -13.11
C TYR A 114 22.22 27.10 -13.84
N GLY A 115 23.48 27.54 -13.97
CA GLY A 115 23.82 28.69 -14.80
C GLY A 115 23.47 28.48 -16.27
N ASP A 116 23.72 27.28 -16.81
CA ASP A 116 23.35 26.92 -18.19
C ASP A 116 21.82 26.86 -18.38
N LEU A 117 21.11 26.22 -17.44
CA LEU A 117 19.64 26.17 -17.47
C LEU A 117 19.05 27.58 -17.40
N LEU A 118 19.46 28.41 -16.45
CA LEU A 118 18.98 29.79 -16.32
C LEU A 118 19.21 30.66 -17.57
N ALA A 119 20.25 30.35 -18.35
CA ALA A 119 20.58 31.07 -19.57
C ALA A 119 19.82 30.56 -20.80
N ASN A 120 19.58 29.26 -20.90
CA ASN A 120 19.19 28.61 -22.16
C ASN A 120 17.85 27.85 -22.11
N TYR A 121 17.30 27.59 -20.92
CA TYR A 121 16.06 26.84 -20.74
C TYR A 121 14.81 27.74 -20.68
N ASP A 122 13.71 27.32 -21.30
CA ASP A 122 12.45 28.08 -21.39
C ASP A 122 11.51 27.74 -20.20
N PHE A 123 11.83 28.28 -19.03
CA PHE A 123 11.04 28.08 -17.80
C PHE A 123 9.59 28.56 -17.91
N ASP A 124 9.32 29.60 -18.71
CA ASP A 124 7.98 30.18 -18.83
C ASP A 124 7.03 29.24 -19.58
N ARG A 125 7.58 28.42 -20.48
CA ARG A 125 6.83 27.44 -21.26
C ARG A 125 6.84 26.05 -20.65
N TYR A 126 7.92 25.67 -19.97
CA TYR A 126 8.12 24.33 -19.42
C TYR A 126 8.73 24.40 -18.01
N PRO A 127 7.94 24.64 -16.96
CA PRO A 127 8.44 24.65 -15.59
C PRO A 127 9.06 23.29 -15.24
N ILE A 128 10.25 23.29 -14.61
CA ILE A 128 10.98 22.03 -14.30
C ILE A 128 10.26 21.22 -13.23
N ASP A 129 9.59 21.92 -12.32
CA ASP A 129 8.79 21.42 -11.20
C ASP A 129 7.41 20.87 -11.61
N ASP A 130 6.98 21.12 -12.86
CA ASP A 130 5.70 20.63 -13.34
C ASP A 130 5.73 19.15 -13.72
N SER A 131 6.90 18.56 -14.01
CA SER A 131 7.02 17.18 -14.47
C SER A 131 8.16 16.42 -13.83
N PHE A 132 7.91 15.15 -13.51
CA PHE A 132 8.94 14.25 -12.99
C PHE A 132 10.08 14.08 -13.99
N LEU A 133 9.79 13.99 -15.29
CA LEU A 133 10.81 13.78 -16.32
C LEU A 133 11.73 14.99 -16.48
N SER A 134 11.21 16.22 -16.34
CA SER A 134 12.04 17.43 -16.33
C SER A 134 12.89 17.54 -15.07
N GLU A 135 12.32 17.25 -13.91
CA GLU A 135 13.04 17.26 -12.63
C GLU A 135 14.18 16.23 -12.63
N GLU A 136 13.88 14.99 -13.04
CA GLU A 136 14.84 13.89 -13.08
C GLU A 136 15.93 14.12 -14.13
N ALA A 137 15.58 14.65 -15.31
CA ALA A 137 16.57 15.00 -16.33
C ALA A 137 17.47 16.17 -15.90
N SER A 138 16.93 17.18 -15.20
CA SER A 138 17.71 18.27 -14.60
C SER A 138 18.67 17.76 -13.52
N SER A 139 18.18 16.87 -12.64
CA SER A 139 18.99 16.23 -11.61
C SER A 139 20.10 15.36 -12.23
N SER A 140 19.77 14.56 -13.24
CA SER A 140 20.72 13.73 -13.99
C SER A 140 21.79 14.59 -14.67
N TYR A 141 21.39 15.71 -15.28
CA TYR A 141 22.33 16.64 -15.92
C TYR A 141 23.36 17.16 -14.91
N ARG A 142 22.92 17.61 -13.74
CA ARG A 142 23.79 18.07 -12.65
C ARG A 142 24.72 16.95 -12.15
N ASN A 143 24.19 15.73 -11.99
CA ASN A 143 24.97 14.60 -11.50
C ASN A 143 26.10 14.22 -12.47
N TYR A 144 25.83 14.22 -13.79
CA TYR A 144 26.88 13.99 -14.79
C TYR A 144 27.92 15.13 -14.83
N GLU A 145 27.51 16.39 -14.64
CA GLU A 145 28.46 17.50 -14.50
C GLU A 145 29.36 17.32 -13.26
N GLU A 146 28.79 16.89 -12.13
CA GLU A 146 29.55 16.60 -10.91
C GLU A 146 30.52 15.44 -11.10
N GLU A 147 30.09 14.36 -11.74
CA GLU A 147 30.94 13.20 -12.03
C GLU A 147 32.10 13.57 -12.96
N LEU A 148 31.85 14.34 -14.01
CA LEU A 148 32.90 14.87 -14.89
C LEU A 148 33.89 15.76 -14.14
N LEU A 149 33.42 16.62 -13.24
CA LEU A 149 34.27 17.44 -12.39
C LEU A 149 35.10 16.59 -11.41
N ASN A 150 34.50 15.54 -10.83
CA ASN A 150 35.20 14.56 -10.00
C ASN A 150 36.31 13.84 -10.77
N MET A 151 36.04 13.40 -12.01
CA MET A 151 37.07 12.83 -12.89
C MET A 151 38.20 13.85 -13.14
N GLN A 152 37.86 15.13 -13.30
CA GLN A 152 38.82 16.21 -13.51
C GLN A 152 39.55 16.67 -12.23
N MET A 153 39.24 16.12 -11.06
CA MET A 153 40.03 16.29 -9.83
C MET A 153 41.12 15.22 -9.65
N ILE A 154 41.06 14.13 -10.41
CA ILE A 154 42.08 13.08 -10.42
C ILE A 154 43.40 13.64 -11.01
N PRO A 155 44.56 13.48 -10.36
CA PRO A 155 45.85 13.98 -10.86
C PRO A 155 46.16 13.49 -12.28
N PHE A 156 46.87 14.30 -13.07
CA PHE A 156 47.18 13.97 -14.47
C PHE A 156 47.93 12.65 -14.62
N GLU A 157 48.77 12.29 -13.65
CA GLU A 157 49.58 11.06 -13.66
C GLU A 157 48.75 9.77 -13.50
N GLU A 158 47.54 9.89 -12.94
CA GLU A 158 46.62 8.76 -12.69
C GLU A 158 45.61 8.57 -13.83
N ARG A 159 45.60 9.47 -14.83
CA ARG A 159 44.70 9.41 -15.98
C ARG A 159 45.32 8.56 -17.08
N ASP A 160 44.73 7.40 -17.33
CA ASP A 160 45.17 6.47 -18.37
C ASP A 160 44.21 6.43 -19.56
N ALA A 161 44.41 5.48 -20.48
CA ALA A 161 43.55 5.31 -21.64
C ALA A 161 42.10 4.91 -21.26
N ALA A 162 41.91 4.19 -20.15
CA ALA A 162 40.58 3.82 -19.67
C ALA A 162 39.85 5.03 -19.09
N TRP A 163 40.57 5.90 -18.36
CA TRP A 163 40.03 7.18 -17.89
C TRP A 163 39.54 8.07 -19.04
N ILE A 164 40.28 8.13 -20.17
CA ILE A 164 39.83 8.88 -21.35
C ILE A 164 38.56 8.27 -21.95
N GLU A 165 38.51 6.93 -22.10
CA GLU A 165 37.33 6.25 -22.64
C GLU A 165 36.08 6.51 -21.76
N ASP A 166 36.26 6.47 -20.44
CA ASP A 166 35.20 6.81 -19.49
C ASP A 166 34.82 8.28 -19.54
N LEU A 167 35.78 9.20 -19.67
CA LEU A 167 35.52 10.64 -19.80
C LEU A 167 34.71 10.94 -21.07
N GLU A 168 35.15 10.44 -22.23
CA GLU A 168 34.44 10.62 -23.50
C GLU A 168 33.02 10.01 -23.46
N ARG A 169 32.86 8.87 -22.77
CA ARG A 169 31.54 8.26 -22.54
C ARG A 169 30.65 9.18 -21.70
N MET A 170 31.18 9.72 -20.60
CA MET A 170 30.43 10.57 -19.68
C MET A 170 30.10 11.94 -20.27
N GLU A 171 31.02 12.55 -21.01
CA GLU A 171 30.77 13.79 -21.75
C GLU A 171 29.63 13.60 -22.75
N LYS A 172 29.64 12.48 -23.48
CA LYS A 172 28.57 12.15 -24.41
C LYS A 172 27.24 11.89 -23.70
N ALA A 173 27.24 11.22 -22.55
CA ALA A 173 26.04 11.00 -21.75
C ALA A 173 25.45 12.33 -21.25
N ARG A 174 26.29 13.20 -20.67
CA ARG A 174 25.95 14.56 -20.23
C ARG A 174 25.36 15.38 -21.38
N ASP A 175 26.01 15.40 -22.53
CA ASP A 175 25.57 16.18 -23.70
C ASP A 175 24.21 15.71 -24.22
N LEU A 176 23.97 14.39 -24.23
CA LEU A 176 22.69 13.82 -24.62
C LEU A 176 21.58 14.18 -23.63
N VAL A 177 21.83 14.05 -22.32
CA VAL A 177 20.85 14.42 -21.29
C VAL A 177 20.54 15.91 -21.33
N ARG A 178 21.56 16.76 -21.44
CA ARG A 178 21.39 18.21 -21.57
C ARG A 178 20.56 18.55 -22.81
N LYS A 179 20.88 17.96 -23.97
CA LYS A 179 20.16 18.19 -25.21
C LYS A 179 18.69 17.75 -25.09
N ALA A 180 18.47 16.55 -24.57
CA ALA A 180 17.15 15.99 -24.35
C ALA A 180 16.29 16.86 -23.43
N LEU A 181 16.86 17.37 -22.34
CA LEU A 181 16.19 18.29 -21.42
C LEU A 181 15.81 19.61 -22.11
N MET A 182 16.71 20.19 -22.91
CA MET A 182 16.47 21.46 -23.61
C MET A 182 15.48 21.34 -24.77
N GLU A 183 15.41 20.17 -25.42
CA GLU A 183 14.52 19.88 -26.54
C GLU A 183 13.21 19.22 -26.11
N HIS A 184 13.06 18.87 -24.82
CA HIS A 184 11.97 18.07 -24.26
C HIS A 184 11.82 16.70 -24.95
N ASP A 185 12.95 16.10 -25.35
CA ASP A 185 13.01 14.77 -25.96
C ASP A 185 13.40 13.73 -24.89
N TYR A 186 12.43 13.34 -24.07
CA TYR A 186 12.66 12.42 -22.96
C TYR A 186 12.94 10.97 -23.42
N GLU A 187 12.63 10.63 -24.67
CA GLU A 187 13.05 9.36 -25.25
C GLU A 187 14.57 9.35 -25.48
N ALA A 188 15.12 10.43 -26.04
CA ALA A 188 16.57 10.59 -26.20
C ALA A 188 17.32 10.76 -24.86
N TYR A 189 16.67 11.31 -23.82
CA TYR A 189 17.22 11.35 -22.46
C TYR A 189 17.62 9.96 -21.96
N CYS A 190 16.80 8.95 -22.25
CA CYS A 190 17.05 7.57 -21.80
C CYS A 190 18.29 6.95 -22.46
N ASP A 191 18.68 7.40 -23.66
CA ASP A 191 19.92 6.96 -24.28
C ASP A 191 21.15 7.55 -23.57
N GLY A 192 21.03 8.75 -23.01
CA GLY A 192 22.03 9.35 -22.13
C GLY A 192 22.18 8.57 -20.83
N LEU A 193 21.07 8.19 -20.19
CA LEU A 193 21.07 7.35 -18.99
C LEU A 193 21.74 5.99 -19.23
N ASP A 194 21.41 5.30 -20.33
CA ASP A 194 22.00 4.01 -20.67
C ASP A 194 23.52 4.10 -20.91
N LEU A 195 24.01 5.24 -21.43
CA LEU A 195 25.43 5.48 -21.67
C LEU A 195 26.20 5.83 -20.38
N GLY A 196 25.57 6.59 -19.49
CA GLY A 196 26.15 6.97 -18.21
C GLY A 196 25.98 5.91 -17.12
N ALA A 197 25.12 4.92 -17.30
CA ALA A 197 24.93 3.86 -16.33
C ALA A 197 26.17 2.98 -16.20
N ASN A 198 26.70 2.86 -14.98
CA ASN A 198 27.79 1.95 -14.69
C ASN A 198 27.29 0.50 -14.74
N LYS A 199 28.01 -0.38 -15.45
CA LYS A 199 27.58 -1.77 -15.69
C LYS A 199 27.44 -2.59 -14.39
N GLU A 200 28.20 -2.25 -13.36
CA GLU A 200 28.22 -2.92 -12.07
C GLU A 200 27.07 -2.47 -11.14
N ASP A 201 26.63 -1.21 -11.25
CA ASP A 201 25.50 -0.67 -10.47
C ASP A 201 24.14 -1.22 -10.98
N LEU A 202 24.02 -1.41 -12.30
CA LEU A 202 22.85 -2.07 -12.91
C LEU A 202 22.70 -3.55 -12.53
N LEU A 203 23.78 -4.22 -12.12
CA LEU A 203 23.82 -5.63 -11.78
C LEU A 203 23.74 -5.90 -10.27
N SER A 204 24.05 -4.91 -9.43
CA SER A 204 24.09 -5.02 -7.96
C SER A 204 22.86 -4.45 -7.26
N ALA A 205 21.97 -3.76 -7.99
CA ALA A 205 20.72 -3.26 -7.45
C ALA A 205 19.83 -4.43 -6.97
N ASP A 206 19.53 -4.43 -5.66
CA ASP A 206 18.52 -5.31 -5.08
C ASP A 206 17.20 -5.11 -5.84
N PRO A 207 16.61 -6.17 -6.44
CA PRO A 207 15.35 -6.07 -7.18
C PRO A 207 14.22 -5.41 -6.39
N ASP A 208 14.24 -5.51 -5.05
CA ASP A 208 13.18 -5.00 -4.18
C ASP A 208 13.49 -3.62 -3.56
N SER A 209 14.62 -3.00 -3.92
CA SER A 209 14.99 -1.66 -3.45
C SER A 209 14.11 -0.56 -4.07
N PHE A 210 13.91 0.55 -3.33
CA PHE A 210 13.18 1.72 -3.85
C PHE A 210 13.77 2.23 -5.17
N SER A 211 15.09 2.11 -5.38
CA SER A 211 15.78 2.49 -6.61
C SER A 211 15.43 1.63 -7.83
N SER A 212 14.94 0.39 -7.66
CA SER A 212 14.54 -0.45 -8.80
C SER A 212 13.29 0.06 -9.52
N ARG A 213 12.41 0.76 -8.78
CA ARG A 213 11.23 1.46 -9.32
C ARG A 213 11.59 2.64 -10.22
N TYR A 214 12.80 3.16 -10.07
CA TYR A 214 13.38 4.25 -10.88
C TYR A 214 14.44 3.74 -11.86
N SER A 215 14.43 2.43 -12.17
CA SER A 215 15.39 1.89 -13.13
C SER A 215 15.26 2.58 -14.50
N PRO A 216 16.36 2.73 -15.27
CA PRO A 216 16.33 3.34 -16.60
C PRO A 216 15.27 2.73 -17.53
N LYS A 217 14.98 1.44 -17.35
CA LYS A 217 13.93 0.73 -18.09
C LYS A 217 12.52 1.28 -17.80
N VAL A 218 12.21 1.60 -16.54
CA VAL A 218 10.91 2.15 -16.14
C VAL A 218 10.78 3.58 -16.64
N VAL A 219 11.83 4.39 -16.45
CA VAL A 219 11.89 5.78 -16.93
C VAL A 219 11.71 5.85 -18.44
N ARG A 220 12.35 4.94 -19.20
CA ARG A 220 12.17 4.86 -20.67
C ARG A 220 10.74 4.56 -21.08
N LYS A 221 10.05 3.64 -20.39
CA LYS A 221 8.65 3.35 -20.68
C LYS A 221 7.72 4.50 -20.32
N LEU A 222 8.03 5.23 -19.24
CA LEU A 222 7.33 6.47 -18.90
C LEU A 222 7.51 7.51 -20.02
N ALA A 223 8.75 7.78 -20.44
CA ALA A 223 9.05 8.73 -21.50
C ALA A 223 8.39 8.37 -22.85
N GLN A 224 8.27 7.07 -23.18
CA GLN A 224 7.52 6.63 -24.37
C GLN A 224 6.02 6.91 -24.28
N SER A 225 5.48 6.94 -23.06
CA SER A 225 4.06 7.14 -22.79
C SER A 225 3.70 8.60 -22.56
N ASP A 226 4.70 9.39 -22.14
CA ASP A 226 4.65 10.85 -22.03
C ASP A 226 5.84 11.52 -22.75
N PRO A 227 5.87 11.50 -24.09
CA PRO A 227 6.99 12.09 -24.83
C PRO A 227 7.13 13.60 -24.61
N ALA A 228 6.06 14.27 -24.21
CA ALA A 228 6.03 15.71 -24.00
C ALA A 228 6.34 16.12 -22.55
N GLY A 229 6.42 15.16 -21.62
CA GLY A 229 6.61 15.44 -20.19
C GLY A 229 5.44 16.22 -19.57
N GLU A 230 4.23 16.14 -20.12
CA GLU A 230 3.09 16.92 -19.65
C GLU A 230 2.42 16.30 -18.40
N LEU A 231 2.82 15.09 -18.01
CA LEU A 231 2.36 14.49 -16.77
C LEU A 231 3.01 15.15 -15.56
N GLY A 232 2.14 15.65 -14.69
CA GLY A 232 2.49 16.10 -13.34
C GLY A 232 3.35 15.09 -12.59
N VAL A 233 4.18 15.58 -11.68
CA VAL A 233 5.05 14.76 -10.80
C VAL A 233 4.29 13.59 -10.14
N GLU A 234 3.15 13.87 -9.49
CA GLU A 234 2.30 12.84 -8.85
C GLU A 234 1.83 11.75 -9.83
N ALA A 235 1.42 12.15 -11.04
CA ALA A 235 0.89 11.23 -12.04
C ALA A 235 2.00 10.38 -12.68
N SER A 236 3.19 10.94 -12.85
CA SER A 236 4.37 10.23 -13.34
C SER A 236 4.79 9.11 -12.39
N PHE A 237 4.83 9.36 -11.07
CA PHE A 237 5.09 8.32 -10.07
C PHE A 237 4.08 7.16 -10.17
N TYR A 238 2.79 7.45 -10.30
CA TYR A 238 1.76 6.42 -10.46
C TYR A 238 1.95 5.58 -11.73
N MET A 239 2.33 6.20 -12.85
CA MET A 239 2.62 5.48 -14.07
C MET A 239 3.85 4.59 -13.95
N MET A 240 4.89 5.06 -13.27
CA MET A 240 6.09 4.25 -13.01
C MET A 240 5.77 3.03 -12.15
N ASP A 241 4.96 3.19 -11.10
CA ASP A 241 4.50 2.08 -10.27
C ASP A 241 3.70 1.05 -11.11
N TYR A 242 2.82 1.48 -12.02
CA TYR A 242 2.14 0.56 -12.94
C TYR A 242 3.09 -0.16 -13.89
N ILE A 243 4.03 0.55 -14.49
CA ILE A 243 5.03 -0.03 -15.40
C ILE A 243 5.84 -1.11 -14.66
N TYR A 244 6.29 -0.80 -13.45
CA TYR A 244 7.04 -1.70 -12.59
C TYR A 244 6.20 -2.95 -12.23
N ASP A 245 4.97 -2.75 -11.77
CA ASP A 245 4.08 -3.85 -11.38
C ASP A 245 3.70 -4.76 -12.57
N ILE A 246 3.48 -4.19 -13.76
CA ILE A 246 3.24 -4.93 -15.00
C ILE A 246 4.46 -5.78 -15.35
N ASP A 247 5.66 -5.19 -15.34
CA ASP A 247 6.89 -5.88 -15.73
C ASP A 247 7.23 -7.03 -14.78
N ASN A 248 7.05 -6.82 -13.47
CA ASN A 248 7.24 -7.86 -12.48
C ASN A 248 6.26 -9.02 -12.66
N LYS A 249 4.97 -8.71 -12.81
CA LYS A 249 3.95 -9.74 -13.03
C LYS A 249 4.15 -10.48 -14.35
N GLN A 250 4.57 -9.79 -15.41
CA GLN A 250 4.90 -10.44 -16.68
C GLN A 250 6.11 -11.37 -16.52
N SER A 251 7.15 -10.95 -15.79
CA SER A 251 8.32 -11.79 -15.48
C SER A 251 7.94 -13.04 -14.67
N MET A 252 6.98 -12.94 -13.75
CA MET A 252 6.44 -14.09 -13.01
C MET A 252 5.72 -15.07 -13.95
N LEU A 253 4.92 -14.57 -14.90
CA LEU A 253 4.23 -15.39 -15.89
C LEU A 253 5.22 -16.17 -16.76
N ASP A 254 6.23 -15.47 -17.26
CA ASP A 254 7.23 -16.01 -18.19
C ASP A 254 8.13 -17.04 -17.50
N SER A 255 8.45 -16.82 -16.21
CA SER A 255 9.25 -17.76 -15.41
C SER A 255 8.45 -18.95 -14.87
N GLY A 256 7.12 -18.84 -14.77
CA GLY A 256 6.27 -19.87 -14.17
C GLY A 256 6.33 -19.93 -12.64
N LEU A 257 6.90 -18.92 -11.98
CA LEU A 257 7.15 -18.89 -10.53
C LEU A 257 6.38 -17.73 -9.86
N LYS A 258 5.78 -18.00 -8.70
CA LYS A 258 4.99 -17.02 -7.93
C LYS A 258 5.85 -16.05 -7.12
N GLU A 259 7.09 -16.40 -6.77
CA GLU A 259 8.03 -15.54 -6.05
C GLU A 259 9.46 -15.80 -6.53
N LYS A 260 10.28 -14.74 -6.64
CA LYS A 260 11.74 -14.83 -6.87
C LYS A 260 12.46 -14.86 -5.52
N GLY A 261 12.33 -15.96 -4.77
CA GLY A 261 12.91 -16.10 -3.42
C GLY A 261 13.37 -17.52 -3.08
N GLU A 262 13.75 -17.77 -1.82
CA GLU A 262 14.34 -19.04 -1.35
C GLU A 262 13.39 -20.26 -1.42
N SER A 263 12.08 -20.04 -1.59
CA SER A 263 11.07 -21.10 -1.74
C SER A 263 10.13 -20.81 -2.92
N PRO A 264 10.63 -20.90 -4.17
CA PRO A 264 9.85 -20.55 -5.35
C PRO A 264 8.69 -21.54 -5.52
N ARG A 265 7.46 -21.04 -5.43
CA ARG A 265 6.25 -21.83 -5.70
C ARG A 265 5.94 -21.82 -7.20
N ILE A 266 5.67 -22.99 -7.77
CA ILE A 266 5.23 -23.13 -9.17
C ILE A 266 3.84 -22.50 -9.31
N LEU A 267 3.64 -21.67 -10.32
CA LEU A 267 2.34 -21.09 -10.64
C LEU A 267 1.35 -22.18 -11.07
N ASN A 268 0.24 -22.32 -10.35
CA ASN A 268 -0.88 -23.12 -10.79
C ASN A 268 -1.70 -22.36 -11.86
N GLU A 269 -2.65 -23.03 -12.52
CA GLU A 269 -3.45 -22.39 -13.58
C GLU A 269 -4.32 -21.23 -13.08
N GLU A 270 -4.79 -21.29 -11.83
CA GLU A 270 -5.57 -20.20 -11.20
C GLU A 270 -4.71 -18.97 -10.94
N ASP A 271 -3.49 -19.15 -10.43
CA ASP A 271 -2.50 -18.11 -10.19
C ASP A 271 -2.09 -17.44 -11.52
N LYS A 272 -1.89 -18.22 -12.60
CA LYS A 272 -1.62 -17.69 -13.95
C LYS A 272 -2.77 -16.84 -14.47
N GLU A 273 -4.01 -17.29 -14.26
CA GLU A 273 -5.20 -16.52 -14.65
C GLU A 273 -5.29 -15.21 -13.86
N ILE A 274 -5.14 -15.25 -12.54
CA ILE A 274 -5.15 -14.05 -11.68
C ILE A 274 -4.06 -13.07 -12.12
N LEU A 275 -2.85 -13.56 -12.37
CA LEU A 275 -1.71 -12.76 -12.78
C LEU A 275 -1.93 -12.12 -14.16
N SER A 276 -2.35 -12.90 -15.16
CA SER A 276 -2.73 -12.38 -16.48
C SER A 276 -3.84 -11.33 -16.39
N ASN A 277 -4.84 -11.57 -15.56
CA ASN A 277 -5.95 -10.65 -15.35
C ASN A 277 -5.51 -9.37 -14.61
N SER A 278 -4.60 -9.49 -13.66
CA SER A 278 -4.03 -8.33 -12.95
C SER A 278 -3.22 -7.44 -13.90
N ILE A 279 -2.46 -8.02 -14.84
CA ILE A 279 -1.76 -7.27 -15.89
C ILE A 279 -2.75 -6.50 -16.77
N LYS A 280 -3.85 -7.13 -17.18
CA LYS A 280 -4.91 -6.45 -17.97
C LYS A 280 -5.54 -5.29 -17.20
N ILE A 281 -5.75 -5.44 -15.89
CA ILE A 281 -6.28 -4.35 -15.05
C ILE A 281 -5.27 -3.21 -14.96
N LEU A 282 -3.99 -3.51 -14.72
CA LEU A 282 -2.93 -2.50 -14.65
C LEU A 282 -2.74 -1.77 -15.99
N GLN A 283 -2.74 -2.49 -17.12
CA GLN A 283 -2.71 -1.89 -18.46
C GLN A 283 -3.92 -0.99 -18.69
N TYR A 284 -5.11 -1.41 -18.28
CA TYR A 284 -6.31 -0.58 -18.39
C TYR A 284 -6.23 0.70 -17.56
N LYS A 285 -5.65 0.64 -16.34
CA LYS A 285 -5.37 1.81 -15.51
C LYS A 285 -4.36 2.74 -16.17
N PHE A 286 -3.30 2.16 -16.74
CA PHE A 286 -2.26 2.86 -17.47
C PHE A 286 -2.79 3.62 -18.69
N ASP A 287 -3.52 2.92 -19.59
CA ASP A 287 -4.05 3.49 -20.83
C ASP A 287 -4.98 4.68 -20.58
N ARG A 288 -5.77 4.63 -19.50
CA ARG A 288 -6.68 5.71 -19.14
C ARG A 288 -6.02 6.91 -18.47
N HIS A 289 -4.70 6.87 -18.25
CA HIS A 289 -3.99 7.85 -17.43
C HIS A 289 -4.72 8.07 -16.10
N SER A 290 -5.34 7.01 -15.58
CA SER A 290 -6.15 7.14 -14.39
C SER A 290 -5.17 7.40 -13.25
N MET A 291 -5.10 8.66 -12.80
CA MET A 291 -4.21 9.20 -11.74
C MET A 291 -4.52 8.61 -10.36
N TYR A 292 -4.75 7.30 -10.31
CA TYR A 292 -5.31 6.57 -9.21
C TYR A 292 -4.52 5.30 -9.02
N ASP A 293 -3.20 5.41 -8.80
CA ASP A 293 -2.54 4.27 -8.19
C ASP A 293 -2.97 4.21 -6.72
N GLU A 294 -3.90 3.30 -6.50
CA GLU A 294 -4.56 3.02 -5.24
C GLU A 294 -3.56 2.59 -4.17
N LYS A 295 -2.46 1.95 -4.58
CA LYS A 295 -1.39 1.54 -3.67
C LYS A 295 -0.58 2.69 -3.13
N SER A 296 -0.51 3.82 -3.82
CA SER A 296 0.32 4.99 -3.48
C SER A 296 -0.52 6.23 -3.15
N SER A 297 -1.85 6.17 -3.35
CA SER A 297 -2.77 7.15 -2.82
C SER A 297 -2.80 7.07 -1.29
N THR A 298 -2.23 8.09 -0.65
CA THR A 298 -2.30 8.30 0.81
C THR A 298 -3.73 8.18 1.33
N ALA A 299 -4.73 8.60 0.55
CA ALA A 299 -6.15 8.51 0.93
C ALA A 299 -6.63 7.05 1.03
N VAL A 300 -6.27 6.20 0.08
CA VAL A 300 -6.66 4.79 0.05
C VAL A 300 -5.96 4.02 1.17
N GLN A 301 -4.63 4.11 1.27
CA GLN A 301 -3.87 3.44 2.34
C GLN A 301 -4.37 3.84 3.74
N LEU A 302 -4.62 5.14 3.97
CA LEU A 302 -5.16 5.60 5.24
C LEU A 302 -6.59 5.11 5.47
N ASN A 303 -7.43 5.01 4.44
CA ASN A 303 -8.77 4.44 4.59
C ASN A 303 -8.71 3.00 5.11
N TYR A 304 -7.84 2.17 4.54
CA TYR A 304 -7.70 0.78 4.98
C TYR A 304 -7.04 0.67 6.37
N THR A 305 -5.99 1.45 6.63
CA THR A 305 -5.34 1.52 7.95
C THR A 305 -6.33 1.89 9.06
N ILE A 306 -7.17 2.90 8.82
CA ILE A 306 -8.20 3.35 9.77
C ILE A 306 -9.31 2.31 9.90
N GLY A 307 -9.67 1.64 8.80
CA GLY A 307 -10.54 0.47 8.82
C GLY A 307 -10.04 -0.61 9.79
N ASN A 308 -8.76 -0.95 9.71
CA ASN A 308 -8.12 -1.94 10.59
C ASN A 308 -8.09 -1.49 12.05
N ILE A 309 -7.79 -0.22 12.34
CA ILE A 309 -7.83 0.33 13.71
C ILE A 309 -9.25 0.30 14.28
N THR A 310 -10.25 0.67 13.49
CA THR A 310 -11.65 0.75 13.92
C THR A 310 -12.30 -0.63 14.05
N GLN A 311 -11.75 -1.63 13.37
CA GLN A 311 -12.13 -3.05 13.51
C GLN A 311 -11.93 -3.57 14.95
N TYR A 312 -10.95 -3.09 15.71
CA TYR A 312 -10.83 -3.41 17.14
C TYR A 312 -12.06 -2.97 17.94
N GLY A 313 -12.55 -1.76 17.65
CA GLY A 313 -13.77 -1.22 18.26
C GLY A 313 -14.99 -2.07 17.91
N LEU A 314 -15.11 -2.50 16.65
CA LEU A 314 -16.14 -3.44 16.21
C LEU A 314 -16.07 -4.74 17.03
N ILE A 315 -14.91 -5.39 17.10
CA ILE A 315 -14.73 -6.66 17.83
C ILE A 315 -15.19 -6.51 19.28
N ILE A 316 -14.79 -5.44 19.97
CA ILE A 316 -15.18 -5.20 21.37
C ILE A 316 -16.70 -5.07 21.49
N VAL A 317 -17.35 -4.28 20.63
CA VAL A 317 -18.82 -4.13 20.62
C VAL A 317 -19.50 -5.48 20.40
N LEU A 318 -19.04 -6.27 19.44
CA LEU A 318 -19.63 -7.57 19.12
C LEU A 318 -19.47 -8.59 20.25
N MET A 319 -18.27 -8.72 20.82
CA MET A 319 -18.03 -9.65 21.93
C MET A 319 -18.84 -9.28 23.15
N LEU A 320 -18.92 -7.99 23.49
CA LEU A 320 -19.74 -7.51 24.61
C LEU A 320 -21.24 -7.72 24.34
N ALA A 321 -21.72 -7.42 23.13
CA ALA A 321 -23.13 -7.58 22.77
C ALA A 321 -23.56 -9.06 22.80
N ALA A 322 -22.79 -9.93 22.15
CA ALA A 322 -23.04 -11.36 22.09
C ALA A 322 -22.83 -12.05 23.44
N GLY A 323 -21.69 -11.78 24.09
CA GLY A 323 -21.31 -12.36 25.37
C GLY A 323 -22.22 -11.95 26.52
N SER A 324 -22.86 -10.78 26.47
CA SER A 324 -23.84 -10.31 27.47
C SER A 324 -25.30 -10.63 27.13
N SER A 325 -25.57 -11.35 26.04
CA SER A 325 -26.94 -11.58 25.54
C SER A 325 -27.72 -12.54 26.44
N VAL A 326 -27.10 -13.65 26.87
CA VAL A 326 -27.73 -14.66 27.72
C VAL A 326 -27.17 -14.65 29.15
N SER A 327 -25.85 -14.53 29.30
CA SER A 327 -25.19 -14.59 30.61
C SER A 327 -25.70 -13.54 31.61
N MET A 328 -26.00 -12.32 31.15
CA MET A 328 -26.49 -11.23 31.99
C MET A 328 -27.93 -11.49 32.47
N GLU A 329 -28.76 -12.12 31.62
CA GLU A 329 -30.12 -12.52 32.00
C GLU A 329 -30.11 -13.71 32.98
N MET A 330 -29.14 -14.61 32.83
CA MET A 330 -28.91 -15.69 33.79
C MET A 330 -28.42 -15.17 35.14
N ALA A 331 -27.48 -14.22 35.15
CA ALA A 331 -26.95 -13.62 36.37
C ALA A 331 -28.00 -12.84 37.16
N THR A 332 -28.86 -12.09 36.46
CA THR A 332 -29.93 -11.26 37.07
C THR A 332 -31.18 -12.06 37.42
N GLY A 333 -31.28 -13.33 37.02
CA GLY A 333 -32.47 -14.17 37.22
C GLY A 333 -33.67 -13.80 36.34
N SER A 334 -33.56 -12.76 35.49
CA SER A 334 -34.61 -12.34 34.55
C SER A 334 -34.98 -13.41 33.54
N ILE A 335 -34.08 -14.37 33.29
CA ILE A 335 -34.35 -15.53 32.44
C ILE A 335 -35.54 -16.37 32.95
N LYS A 336 -35.82 -16.37 34.27
CA LYS A 336 -36.99 -17.05 34.86
C LYS A 336 -38.32 -16.41 34.42
N SER A 337 -38.34 -15.09 34.22
CA SER A 337 -39.50 -14.37 33.68
C SER A 337 -39.76 -14.73 32.21
N LEU A 338 -38.68 -14.93 31.42
CA LEU A 338 -38.79 -15.39 30.04
C LEU A 338 -39.33 -16.83 29.92
N ILE A 339 -39.07 -17.69 30.91
CA ILE A 339 -39.55 -19.08 30.93
C ILE A 339 -41.07 -19.17 31.18
N ILE A 340 -41.66 -18.21 31.90
CA ILE A 340 -43.09 -18.18 32.21
C ILE A 340 -43.92 -17.68 31.02
N ALA A 341 -43.30 -16.98 30.07
CA ALA A 341 -43.99 -16.46 28.89
C ALA A 341 -44.52 -17.61 27.99
N PRO A 342 -45.73 -17.51 27.40
CA PRO A 342 -46.33 -18.56 26.56
C PRO A 342 -45.71 -18.58 25.14
N VAL A 343 -44.39 -18.76 25.07
CA VAL A 343 -43.58 -18.77 23.85
C VAL A 343 -42.56 -19.89 23.90
N ARG A 344 -42.39 -20.62 22.79
CA ARG A 344 -41.43 -21.73 22.72
C ARG A 344 -39.99 -21.18 22.83
N ARG A 345 -39.11 -21.83 23.61
CA ARG A 345 -37.73 -21.40 23.88
C ARG A 345 -36.90 -21.15 22.60
N TRP A 346 -37.05 -21.99 21.58
CA TRP A 346 -36.37 -21.81 20.29
C TRP A 346 -36.69 -20.47 19.61
N LYS A 347 -37.88 -19.89 19.83
CA LYS A 347 -38.24 -18.57 19.28
C LYS A 347 -37.49 -17.43 19.98
N ILE A 348 -37.19 -17.59 21.26
CA ILE A 348 -36.40 -16.63 22.05
C ILE A 348 -34.95 -16.70 21.61
N TYR A 349 -34.41 -17.92 21.45
CA TYR A 349 -33.06 -18.14 20.93
C TYR A 349 -32.87 -17.48 19.57
N ILE A 350 -33.77 -17.74 18.60
CA ILE A 350 -33.71 -17.13 17.27
C ILE A 350 -33.82 -15.60 17.35
N ALA A 351 -34.67 -15.05 18.21
CA ALA A 351 -34.78 -13.60 18.37
C ALA A 351 -33.47 -12.98 18.87
N LYS A 352 -32.79 -13.62 19.83
CA LYS A 352 -31.47 -13.19 20.33
C LYS A 352 -30.39 -13.31 19.25
N LEU A 353 -30.36 -14.44 18.54
CA LEU A 353 -29.42 -14.65 17.45
C LEU A 353 -29.59 -13.60 16.34
N LEU A 354 -30.83 -13.34 15.91
CA LEU A 354 -31.13 -12.30 14.92
C LEU A 354 -30.75 -10.90 15.44
N SER A 355 -30.97 -10.60 16.72
CA SER A 355 -30.55 -9.31 17.29
C SER A 355 -29.03 -9.12 17.24
N ILE A 356 -28.26 -10.17 17.48
CA ILE A 356 -26.79 -10.13 17.40
C ILE A 356 -26.35 -9.95 15.94
N ILE A 357 -26.94 -10.69 15.00
CA ILE A 357 -26.67 -10.54 13.56
C ILE A 357 -26.97 -9.11 13.10
N THR A 358 -28.10 -8.53 13.52
CA THR A 358 -28.42 -7.14 13.19
C THR A 358 -27.38 -6.17 13.74
N VAL A 359 -26.94 -6.34 14.99
CA VAL A 359 -25.89 -5.50 15.59
C VAL A 359 -24.56 -5.64 14.83
N MET A 360 -24.19 -6.87 14.43
CA MET A 360 -23.01 -7.15 13.60
C MET A 360 -23.05 -6.35 12.29
N LEU A 361 -24.15 -6.48 11.53
CA LEU A 361 -24.30 -5.84 10.23
C LEU A 361 -24.38 -4.32 10.34
N ILE A 362 -25.21 -3.79 11.25
CA ILE A 362 -25.38 -2.35 11.42
C ILE A 362 -24.07 -1.69 11.85
N THR A 363 -23.37 -2.27 12.84
CA THR A 363 -22.12 -1.67 13.36
C THR A 363 -21.03 -1.70 12.29
N SER A 364 -20.92 -2.79 11.53
CA SER A 364 -19.94 -2.88 10.43
C SER A 364 -20.22 -1.83 9.35
N ILE A 365 -21.46 -1.73 8.89
CA ILE A 365 -21.87 -0.73 7.87
C ILE A 365 -21.65 0.69 8.38
N LEU A 366 -21.98 0.98 9.65
CA LEU A 366 -21.78 2.32 10.23
C LEU A 366 -20.30 2.70 10.30
N ILE A 367 -19.41 1.78 10.68
CA ILE A 367 -17.97 2.03 10.72
C ILE A 367 -17.43 2.27 9.31
N THR A 368 -17.77 1.41 8.34
CA THR A 368 -17.35 1.58 6.94
C THR A 368 -17.83 2.91 6.35
N LEU A 369 -19.09 3.30 6.58
CA LEU A 369 -19.63 4.58 6.13
C LEU A 369 -18.92 5.76 6.78
N SER A 370 -18.65 5.67 8.08
CA SER A 370 -17.97 6.74 8.83
C SER A 370 -16.54 6.93 8.34
N ASN A 371 -15.84 5.83 8.06
CA ASN A 371 -14.48 5.84 7.51
C ASN A 371 -14.44 6.41 6.09
N PHE A 372 -15.39 6.01 5.23
CA PHE A 372 -15.53 6.58 3.88
C PHE A 372 -15.78 8.08 3.91
N ILE A 373 -16.71 8.54 4.75
CA ILE A 373 -17.00 9.97 4.91
C ILE A 373 -15.80 10.72 5.49
N GLY A 374 -15.16 10.18 6.54
CA GLY A 374 -14.00 10.80 7.17
C GLY A 374 -12.84 10.97 6.19
N THR A 375 -12.54 9.93 5.42
CA THR A 375 -11.48 9.97 4.40
C THR A 375 -11.85 10.91 3.26
N GLY A 376 -13.11 10.90 2.81
CA GLY A 376 -13.58 11.81 1.76
C GLY A 376 -13.57 13.28 2.17
N ILE A 377 -13.85 13.60 3.45
CA ILE A 377 -13.70 14.96 4.00
C ILE A 377 -12.22 15.35 4.09
N ALA A 378 -11.35 14.42 4.51
CA ALA A 378 -9.93 14.69 4.68
C ALA A 378 -9.21 14.87 3.34
N PHE A 379 -9.39 13.99 2.36
CA PHE A 379 -8.58 13.95 1.13
C PHE A 379 -9.38 14.22 -0.16
N GLY A 380 -10.71 14.29 -0.08
CA GLY A 380 -11.60 14.41 -1.23
C GLY A 380 -12.06 13.05 -1.75
N PHE A 381 -13.35 12.93 -2.06
CA PHE A 381 -13.95 11.69 -2.58
C PHE A 381 -13.40 11.26 -3.95
N ASN A 382 -12.82 12.20 -4.71
CA ASN A 382 -12.23 11.89 -6.01
C ASN A 382 -10.96 11.05 -5.88
N LYS A 383 -10.26 11.08 -4.74
CA LYS A 383 -9.05 10.28 -4.47
C LYS A 383 -9.37 8.87 -3.96
N LEU A 384 -10.64 8.44 -4.01
CA LEU A 384 -11.13 7.10 -3.64
C LEU A 384 -11.63 6.35 -4.89
N PRO A 385 -10.74 5.67 -5.62
CA PRO A 385 -11.03 5.08 -6.93
C PRO A 385 -11.81 3.76 -6.87
N PRO A 386 -12.46 3.34 -7.97
CA PRO A 386 -13.29 2.14 -7.99
C PRO A 386 -12.48 0.83 -7.99
N TYR A 387 -13.00 -0.20 -7.33
CA TYR A 387 -12.43 -1.55 -7.42
C TYR A 387 -12.59 -2.11 -8.82
N MET A 388 -11.47 -2.50 -9.44
CA MET A 388 -11.45 -3.07 -10.77
C MET A 388 -11.37 -4.60 -10.71
N PHE A 389 -12.18 -5.26 -11.53
CA PHE A 389 -12.22 -6.71 -11.63
C PHE A 389 -12.51 -7.14 -13.06
N ILE A 390 -12.23 -8.41 -13.39
CA ILE A 390 -12.53 -8.96 -14.71
C ILE A 390 -13.86 -9.70 -14.70
N ALA A 391 -14.76 -9.30 -15.60
CA ALA A 391 -16.00 -10.02 -15.86
C ALA A 391 -16.22 -10.19 -17.37
N GLY A 392 -16.45 -11.43 -17.80
CA GLY A 392 -16.65 -11.77 -19.20
C GLY A 392 -15.46 -11.39 -20.10
N GLY A 393 -14.23 -11.45 -19.58
CA GLY A 393 -13.01 -11.10 -20.31
C GLY A 393 -12.73 -9.60 -20.45
N SER A 394 -13.56 -8.74 -19.86
CA SER A 394 -13.38 -7.27 -19.86
C SER A 394 -13.18 -6.73 -18.44
N VAL A 395 -12.41 -5.64 -18.32
CA VAL A 395 -12.27 -4.91 -17.05
C VAL A 395 -13.58 -4.19 -16.73
N LYS A 396 -14.06 -4.36 -15.50
CA LYS A 396 -15.24 -3.70 -14.93
C LYS A 396 -14.84 -2.95 -13.67
N GLU A 397 -15.55 -1.86 -13.42
CA GLU A 397 -15.32 -0.97 -12.29
C GLU A 397 -16.49 -1.06 -11.31
N MET A 398 -16.19 -1.17 -10.01
CA MET A 398 -17.16 -1.12 -8.92
C MET A 398 -16.88 0.12 -8.06
N PRO A 399 -17.86 1.00 -7.82
CA PRO A 399 -17.65 2.19 -7.00
C PRO A 399 -17.02 1.87 -5.64
N PHE A 400 -16.05 2.68 -5.20
CA PHE A 400 -15.26 2.44 -3.98
C PHE A 400 -16.13 2.10 -2.77
N LEU A 401 -17.19 2.88 -2.52
CA LEU A 401 -18.07 2.66 -1.37
C LEU A 401 -18.71 1.25 -1.37
N ILE A 402 -19.19 0.79 -2.53
CA ILE A 402 -19.84 -0.52 -2.64
C ILE A 402 -18.80 -1.62 -2.44
N ALA A 403 -17.65 -1.49 -3.11
CA ALA A 403 -16.53 -2.42 -2.97
C ALA A 403 -16.09 -2.51 -1.52
N LYS A 404 -15.88 -1.36 -0.85
CA LYS A 404 -15.42 -1.29 0.54
C LYS A 404 -16.41 -1.90 1.52
N ILE A 405 -17.73 -1.69 1.35
CA ILE A 405 -18.75 -2.36 2.18
C ILE A 405 -18.65 -3.87 2.04
N LEU A 406 -18.52 -4.40 0.81
CA LEU A 406 -18.43 -5.84 0.60
C LEU A 406 -17.12 -6.41 1.15
N MET A 407 -15.99 -5.73 0.90
CA MET A 407 -14.67 -6.10 1.42
C MET A 407 -14.66 -6.12 2.95
N ASP A 408 -15.15 -5.07 3.61
CA ASP A 408 -15.20 -5.01 5.07
C ASP A 408 -16.11 -6.09 5.66
N LEU A 409 -17.24 -6.41 5.00
CA LEU A 409 -18.10 -7.52 5.45
C LEU A 409 -17.40 -8.89 5.35
N VAL A 410 -16.60 -9.10 4.31
CA VAL A 410 -15.80 -10.32 4.12
C VAL A 410 -14.65 -10.37 5.12
N GLN A 411 -13.89 -9.28 5.28
CA GLN A 411 -12.79 -9.14 6.24
C GLN A 411 -13.24 -9.35 7.70
N ASN A 412 -14.50 -9.03 8.02
CA ASN A 412 -15.06 -9.18 9.37
C ASN A 412 -15.65 -10.57 9.67
N ILE A 413 -15.60 -11.53 8.73
CA ILE A 413 -16.08 -12.90 8.95
C ILE A 413 -15.45 -13.56 10.20
N PRO A 414 -14.13 -13.48 10.46
CA PRO A 414 -13.54 -14.01 11.68
C PRO A 414 -14.17 -13.39 12.94
N ALA A 415 -14.31 -12.06 12.98
CA ALA A 415 -14.93 -11.35 14.10
C ALA A 415 -16.39 -11.78 14.32
N PHE A 416 -17.17 -11.96 13.25
CA PHE A 416 -18.54 -12.47 13.33
C PHE A 416 -18.59 -13.89 13.87
N PHE A 417 -17.70 -14.77 13.41
CA PHE A 417 -17.59 -16.13 13.91
C PHE A 417 -17.32 -16.15 15.42
N TYR A 418 -16.32 -15.41 15.89
CA TYR A 418 -15.99 -15.36 17.32
C TYR A 418 -17.09 -14.70 18.16
N ALA A 419 -17.89 -13.81 17.59
CA ALA A 419 -19.06 -13.29 18.29
C ALA A 419 -20.18 -14.34 18.41
N PHE A 420 -20.33 -15.28 17.47
CA PHE A 420 -21.17 -16.46 17.69
C PHE A 420 -20.59 -17.40 18.75
N VAL A 421 -19.26 -17.55 18.82
CA VAL A 421 -18.61 -18.29 19.91
C VAL A 421 -18.89 -17.60 21.26
N ALA A 422 -18.83 -16.27 21.33
CA ALA A 422 -19.21 -15.52 22.53
C ALA A 422 -20.67 -15.74 22.90
N PHE A 423 -21.56 -15.72 21.93
CA PHE A 423 -22.97 -16.05 22.16
C PHE A 423 -23.16 -17.48 22.69
N MET A 424 -22.45 -18.45 22.12
CA MET A 424 -22.45 -19.84 22.58
C MET A 424 -21.98 -19.94 24.03
N ILE A 425 -20.82 -19.38 24.37
CA ILE A 425 -20.28 -19.39 25.74
C ILE A 425 -21.23 -18.65 26.71
N SER A 426 -21.96 -17.63 26.25
CA SER A 426 -22.94 -16.92 27.07
C SER A 426 -24.13 -17.79 27.49
N CYS A 427 -24.43 -18.84 26.72
CA CYS A 427 -25.46 -19.82 27.08
C CYS A 427 -24.96 -20.81 28.16
N PHE A 428 -23.65 -21.10 28.16
CA PHE A 428 -23.02 -21.95 29.18
C PHE A 428 -22.76 -21.20 30.48
N SER A 429 -22.31 -19.95 30.37
CA SER A 429 -21.79 -19.15 31.47
C SER A 429 -22.84 -18.24 32.11
N LYS A 430 -22.91 -18.25 33.44
CA LYS A 430 -23.65 -17.24 34.22
C LYS A 430 -22.86 -15.93 34.40
N ASN A 431 -21.68 -15.82 33.79
CA ASN A 431 -20.80 -14.66 33.90
C ASN A 431 -20.44 -14.12 32.51
N THR A 432 -20.84 -12.89 32.24
CA THR A 432 -20.52 -12.15 31.01
C THR A 432 -19.02 -12.00 30.78
N GLY A 433 -18.23 -11.77 31.83
CA GLY A 433 -16.78 -11.62 31.73
C GLY A 433 -16.08 -12.87 31.19
N ILE A 434 -16.54 -14.07 31.60
CA ILE A 434 -16.01 -15.34 31.07
C ILE A 434 -16.36 -15.48 29.58
N SER A 435 -17.60 -15.14 29.22
CA SER A 435 -18.07 -15.24 27.84
C SER A 435 -17.29 -14.35 26.89
N VAL A 436 -17.07 -13.10 27.29
CA VAL A 436 -16.31 -12.12 26.51
C VAL A 436 -14.83 -12.50 26.50
N GLY A 437 -14.24 -12.76 27.67
CA GLY A 437 -12.81 -13.02 27.83
C GLY A 437 -12.34 -14.26 27.07
N LEU A 438 -13.09 -15.37 27.12
CA LEU A 438 -12.73 -16.58 26.36
C LEU A 438 -12.82 -16.36 24.85
N SER A 439 -13.81 -15.63 24.38
CA SER A 439 -14.02 -15.42 22.94
C SER A 439 -12.99 -14.46 22.35
N VAL A 440 -12.68 -13.38 23.07
CA VAL A 440 -11.56 -12.49 22.73
C VAL A 440 -10.25 -13.25 22.79
N GLY A 441 -10.03 -14.07 23.82
CA GLY A 441 -8.85 -14.94 23.91
C GLY A 441 -8.69 -15.82 22.67
N LEU A 442 -9.74 -16.56 22.30
CA LEU A 442 -9.73 -17.42 21.11
C LEU A 442 -9.51 -16.67 19.80
N LEU A 443 -10.00 -15.42 19.70
CA LEU A 443 -9.74 -14.54 18.57
C LEU A 443 -8.27 -14.11 18.53
N LEU A 444 -7.65 -13.78 19.67
CA LEU A 444 -6.22 -13.44 19.71
C LEU A 444 -5.32 -14.66 19.43
N PHE A 445 -5.75 -15.85 19.84
CA PHE A 445 -5.07 -17.10 19.48
C PHE A 445 -5.22 -17.46 17.99
N HIS A 446 -6.08 -16.77 17.25
CA HIS A 446 -6.25 -16.99 15.81
C HIS A 446 -4.95 -16.79 15.03
N GLU A 447 -4.09 -15.83 15.38
CA GLU A 447 -2.86 -15.60 14.61
C GLU A 447 -1.71 -16.57 14.99
N VAL A 448 -1.85 -17.37 16.05
CA VAL A 448 -0.76 -18.24 16.53
C VAL A 448 -0.32 -19.29 15.51
N PRO A 449 -1.23 -19.97 14.77
CA PRO A 449 -0.83 -20.86 13.69
C PRO A 449 0.05 -20.19 12.63
N LEU A 450 -0.12 -18.91 12.31
CA LEU A 450 0.75 -18.24 11.33
C LEU A 450 2.21 -18.15 11.82
N ILE A 451 2.41 -17.92 13.12
CA ILE A 451 3.74 -17.97 13.74
C ILE A 451 4.31 -19.39 13.71
N LEU A 452 3.44 -20.41 13.82
CA LEU A 452 3.85 -21.81 13.73
C LEU A 452 4.15 -22.26 12.30
N THR A 453 3.67 -21.58 11.25
CA THR A 453 4.04 -21.89 9.84
C THR A 453 5.50 -21.56 9.57
N ALA A 454 6.10 -20.65 10.35
CA ALA A 454 7.53 -20.38 10.34
C ALA A 454 8.35 -21.48 11.07
N SER A 455 7.68 -22.49 11.63
CA SER A 455 8.32 -23.69 12.19
C SER A 455 8.11 -24.90 11.25
N GLU A 456 8.87 -25.98 11.42
CA GLU A 456 8.82 -27.19 10.57
C GLU A 456 7.48 -27.99 10.62
N VAL A 457 6.38 -27.36 11.02
CA VAL A 457 5.05 -27.97 11.04
C VAL A 457 4.59 -28.24 9.60
N PRO A 458 4.11 -29.46 9.29
CA PRO A 458 3.60 -29.76 7.95
C PRO A 458 2.43 -28.84 7.58
N GLN A 459 2.56 -28.10 6.46
CA GLN A 459 1.53 -27.18 5.95
C GLN A 459 0.13 -27.81 5.87
N ARG A 460 0.06 -29.12 5.56
CA ARG A 460 -1.19 -29.87 5.49
C ARG A 460 -2.03 -29.86 6.77
N ILE A 461 -1.40 -29.80 7.95
CA ILE A 461 -2.16 -29.70 9.23
C ILE A 461 -2.76 -28.31 9.36
N MET A 462 -2.05 -27.31 8.85
CA MET A 462 -2.39 -25.90 8.97
C MET A 462 -3.55 -25.53 8.06
N ASP A 463 -3.69 -26.22 6.93
CA ASP A 463 -4.83 -26.11 6.01
C ASP A 463 -6.20 -26.39 6.69
N PHE A 464 -6.23 -27.13 7.80
CA PHE A 464 -7.45 -27.42 8.56
C PHE A 464 -7.67 -26.52 9.77
N THR A 465 -6.87 -25.46 9.92
CA THR A 465 -7.05 -24.49 11.01
C THR A 465 -8.08 -23.42 10.63
N PRO A 466 -8.73 -22.77 11.63
CA PRO A 466 -9.57 -21.60 11.39
C PRO A 466 -8.85 -20.48 10.63
N VAL A 467 -7.56 -20.28 10.89
CA VAL A 467 -6.72 -19.22 10.28
C VAL A 467 -6.65 -19.36 8.77
N ALA A 468 -6.35 -20.57 8.30
CA ALA A 468 -6.22 -20.88 6.87
C ALA A 468 -7.54 -20.77 6.08
N ASN A 469 -8.68 -20.64 6.78
CA ASN A 469 -10.01 -20.73 6.17
C ASN A 469 -10.94 -19.59 6.51
N MET A 470 -10.64 -18.74 7.50
CA MET A 470 -11.49 -17.61 7.87
C MET A 470 -11.11 -16.30 7.18
N ASP A 471 -9.89 -16.21 6.64
CA ASP A 471 -9.53 -15.14 5.72
C ASP A 471 -10.05 -15.48 4.30
N LEU A 472 -11.04 -14.71 3.87
CA LEU A 472 -11.67 -14.82 2.56
C LEU A 472 -11.46 -13.57 1.71
N MET A 473 -10.70 -12.57 2.19
CA MET A 473 -10.55 -11.28 1.50
C MET A 473 -9.96 -11.48 0.10
N GLU A 474 -8.76 -12.04 0.03
CA GLU A 474 -8.07 -12.30 -1.25
C GLU A 474 -8.80 -13.33 -2.12
N LYS A 475 -9.54 -14.26 -1.50
CA LYS A 475 -10.30 -15.29 -2.23
C LYS A 475 -11.56 -14.74 -2.90
N CYS A 476 -12.23 -13.78 -2.26
CA CYS A 476 -13.42 -13.11 -2.81
C CYS A 476 -13.03 -11.92 -3.70
N PHE A 477 -11.90 -11.27 -3.40
CA PHE A 477 -11.39 -10.08 -4.09
C PHE A 477 -9.93 -10.30 -4.49
N PRO A 478 -9.66 -11.15 -5.51
CA PRO A 478 -8.29 -11.54 -5.90
C PRO A 478 -7.42 -10.38 -6.39
N TYR A 479 -8.04 -9.26 -6.76
CA TYR A 479 -7.35 -8.05 -7.21
C TYR A 479 -7.27 -6.95 -6.14
N VAL A 480 -7.61 -7.23 -4.88
CA VAL A 480 -7.56 -6.23 -3.80
C VAL A 480 -6.13 -5.73 -3.55
N ASN A 481 -5.13 -6.59 -3.76
CA ASN A 481 -3.71 -6.23 -3.66
C ASN A 481 -3.24 -5.37 -4.85
N LEU A 482 -4.11 -5.01 -5.80
CA LEU A 482 -3.86 -3.93 -6.77
C LEU A 482 -4.39 -2.58 -6.26
N MET A 483 -5.23 -2.58 -5.22
CA MET A 483 -5.71 -1.38 -4.57
C MET A 483 -4.89 -1.01 -3.33
N VAL A 484 -4.29 -2.01 -2.68
CA VAL A 484 -3.72 -1.87 -1.34
C VAL A 484 -2.36 -2.56 -1.31
N SER A 485 -1.41 -1.95 -0.61
CA SER A 485 -0.10 -2.54 -0.37
C SER A 485 -0.18 -3.68 0.65
N ASP A 486 0.66 -4.71 0.48
CA ASP A 486 0.74 -5.86 1.41
C ASP A 486 1.11 -5.45 2.86
N LEU A 487 1.57 -4.20 3.07
CA LEU A 487 1.96 -3.66 4.38
C LEU A 487 0.80 -3.18 5.25
N ASP A 488 -0.45 -3.26 4.77
CA ASP A 488 -1.60 -2.93 5.59
C ASP A 488 -1.72 -3.94 6.73
N PHE A 489 -1.55 -3.47 7.96
CA PHE A 489 -1.67 -4.27 9.18
C PHE A 489 -3.10 -4.83 9.32
N THR A 490 -3.37 -5.98 8.70
CA THR A 490 -4.64 -6.68 8.79
C THR A 490 -4.67 -7.49 10.08
N LEU A 491 -5.72 -7.29 10.88
CA LEU A 491 -5.98 -8.01 12.12
C LEU A 491 -6.10 -9.52 11.96
N PHE A 492 -6.50 -9.96 10.77
CA PHE A 492 -6.63 -11.35 10.36
C PHE A 492 -5.81 -11.51 9.10
N SER A 493 -4.68 -12.21 9.20
CA SER A 493 -3.76 -12.34 8.08
C SER A 493 -3.64 -13.80 7.65
N GLY A 494 -4.19 -14.13 6.48
CA GLY A 494 -4.18 -15.47 5.92
C GLY A 494 -2.92 -15.83 5.13
N TYR A 495 -1.78 -15.19 5.41
CA TYR A 495 -0.55 -15.32 4.62
C TYR A 495 -0.19 -16.79 4.36
N GLY A 496 -0.15 -17.16 3.08
CA GLY A 496 0.49 -18.40 2.61
C GLY A 496 -0.37 -19.66 2.52
N PHE A 497 -1.66 -19.62 2.89
CA PHE A 497 -2.56 -20.78 2.80
C PHE A 497 -3.24 -20.89 1.43
N SER A 498 -3.06 -22.03 0.76
CA SER A 498 -3.52 -22.26 -0.63
C SER A 498 -4.93 -22.87 -0.76
N ASN A 499 -5.72 -22.83 0.30
CA ASN A 499 -7.04 -23.47 0.30
C ASN A 499 -8.02 -22.77 -0.66
N SER A 500 -8.69 -23.54 -1.51
CA SER A 500 -9.75 -23.02 -2.39
C SER A 500 -10.87 -22.30 -1.63
N LEU A 501 -11.49 -21.30 -2.27
CA LEU A 501 -12.62 -20.55 -1.71
C LEU A 501 -13.76 -21.48 -1.25
N TRP A 502 -14.11 -22.47 -2.07
CA TRP A 502 -15.18 -23.42 -1.76
C TRP A 502 -14.92 -24.24 -0.50
N PHE A 503 -13.68 -24.70 -0.33
CA PHE A 503 -13.29 -25.44 0.86
C PHE A 503 -13.45 -24.58 2.12
N SER A 504 -12.96 -23.33 2.08
CA SER A 504 -13.06 -22.40 3.21
C SER A 504 -14.51 -22.04 3.55
N ILE A 505 -15.38 -21.84 2.54
CA ILE A 505 -16.82 -21.62 2.76
C ILE A 505 -17.47 -22.81 3.47
N VAL A 506 -17.24 -24.03 2.98
CA VAL A 506 -17.80 -25.25 3.58
C VAL A 506 -17.27 -25.44 5.01
N TYR A 507 -15.99 -25.18 5.24
CA TYR A 507 -15.36 -25.24 6.55
C TYR A 507 -15.99 -24.26 7.54
N ILE A 508 -16.13 -22.98 7.17
CA ILE A 508 -16.77 -21.96 8.02
C ILE A 508 -18.22 -22.35 8.31
N LEU A 509 -18.98 -22.81 7.31
CA LEU A 509 -20.38 -23.24 7.50
C LEU A 509 -20.49 -24.43 8.45
N ALA A 510 -19.58 -25.40 8.36
CA ALA A 510 -19.55 -26.54 9.27
C ALA A 510 -19.28 -26.10 10.72
N LEU A 511 -18.28 -25.23 10.93
CA LEU A 511 -17.97 -24.69 12.26
C LEU A 511 -19.11 -23.84 12.82
N LEU A 512 -19.68 -22.96 12.01
CA LEU A 512 -20.79 -22.09 12.41
C LEU A 512 -22.03 -22.92 12.77
N THR A 513 -22.31 -23.97 12.00
CA THR A 513 -23.38 -24.93 12.32
C THR A 513 -23.12 -25.60 13.66
N ALA A 514 -21.89 -26.06 13.93
CA ALA A 514 -21.54 -26.67 15.20
C ALA A 514 -21.72 -25.70 16.38
N VAL A 515 -21.20 -24.47 16.28
CA VAL A 515 -21.29 -23.43 17.33
C VAL A 515 -22.73 -23.01 17.61
N LEU A 516 -23.54 -22.81 16.56
CA LEU A 516 -24.94 -22.41 16.74
C LEU A 516 -25.78 -23.57 17.25
N PHE A 517 -25.52 -24.80 16.79
CA PHE A 517 -26.24 -25.98 17.27
C PHE A 517 -25.97 -26.27 18.74
N THR A 518 -24.71 -26.20 19.19
CA THR A 518 -24.36 -26.38 20.60
C THR A 518 -24.98 -25.30 21.49
N ALA A 519 -24.95 -24.03 21.05
CA ALA A 519 -25.63 -22.93 21.74
C ALA A 519 -27.14 -23.15 21.85
N PHE A 520 -27.77 -23.63 20.76
CA PHE A 520 -29.19 -23.92 20.69
C PHE A 520 -29.59 -25.06 21.64
N GLU A 521 -28.84 -26.16 21.63
CA GLU A 521 -29.10 -27.29 22.51
C GLU A 521 -29.01 -26.88 23.97
N GLU A 522 -27.95 -26.16 24.35
CA GLU A 522 -27.74 -25.71 25.73
C GLU A 522 -28.87 -24.76 26.17
N PHE A 523 -29.25 -23.80 25.32
CA PHE A 523 -30.31 -22.85 25.64
C PHE A 523 -31.69 -23.52 25.83
N ILE A 524 -31.97 -24.60 25.11
CA ILE A 524 -33.26 -25.30 25.20
C ILE A 524 -33.28 -26.32 26.33
N LYS A 525 -32.24 -27.16 26.44
CA LYS A 525 -32.20 -28.32 27.34
C LYS A 525 -31.97 -27.93 28.80
N LYS A 526 -31.26 -26.83 29.08
CA LYS A 526 -30.94 -26.45 30.45
C LYS A 526 -32.22 -26.08 31.20
N ASP A 527 -32.56 -26.87 32.21
CA ASP A 527 -33.51 -26.44 33.24
C ASP A 527 -32.81 -25.37 34.07
N ILE A 528 -33.22 -24.13 33.86
CA ILE A 528 -32.68 -22.99 34.60
C ILE A 528 -33.33 -23.00 35.99
N GLN A 529 -32.79 -23.85 36.88
CA GLN A 529 -33.10 -23.83 38.31
C GLN A 529 -32.49 -22.61 39.00
#